data_AF-A0A6C0DD76-F1
#
_entry.id   AF-A0A6C0DD76-F1
#
_cell.length_a   1.000
_cell.length_b   1.000
_cell.length_c   1.000
_cell.angle_alpha   90.00
_cell.angle_beta   90.00
_cell.angle_gamma   90.00
#
_symmetry.space_group_name_H-M   'P 1'
#
loop_
_entity.id
_entity.type
_entity.pdbx_description
1 polymer ?
#
loop_
_entity_poly.entity_id
_entity_poly.type
_entity_poly.pdbx_seq_one_letter_code
_entity_poly.pdbx_strand_id
1 'polypeptide(L)'
;MEKVCSKCKILKNSNVFGKSKNSKDGLRNECNDCRKEYRKSASLQIKDKQREYYEKNKVYLKEQNKIYREKNKSIINLQRKEYRNREEIKDYIKTKQKEYLPIRKEKIKELRKTNLNFKMSEILRSKIHKILNNQTTSYSKLIGCDLNWLKSWLEFRFDENMNWENFGSYWQIDHILPINGFDFKNNEISQKICFHWTNLQPLSAFENRQKSNKLLLHYYFNNIVNVNRFNTKYKQFIGYQVVNESLQWLRTKLRYGENPMDNNDNKISFEIGNQQPSL
;
A
#
# COMPACT_ATOMS: atom_id res chain seq x y z
N MET A 1 37.91 2.11 46.50
CA MET A 1 37.67 3.54 46.76
C MET A 1 36.22 3.72 47.16
N GLU A 2 35.96 4.56 48.15
CA GLU A 2 34.61 4.84 48.64
C GLU A 2 34.24 6.29 48.34
N LYS A 3 32.95 6.53 48.09
CA LYS A 3 32.41 7.84 47.69
C LYS A 3 31.09 8.08 48.39
N VAL A 4 30.90 9.29 48.90
CA VAL A 4 29.64 9.72 49.52
C VAL A 4 28.64 10.10 48.43
N CYS A 5 27.46 9.49 48.47
CA CYS A 5 26.37 9.86 47.56
C CYS A 5 25.83 11.27 47.89
N SER A 6 25.75 12.15 46.89
CA SER A 6 25.24 13.51 47.08
C SER A 6 23.77 13.58 47.46
N LYS A 7 22.98 12.51 47.21
CA LYS A 7 21.54 12.44 47.48
C LYS A 7 21.23 11.81 48.84
N CYS A 8 21.60 10.54 49.06
CA CYS A 8 21.35 9.86 50.33
C CYS A 8 22.41 10.13 51.40
N LYS A 9 23.52 10.82 51.07
CA LYS A 9 24.62 11.18 51.98
C LYS A 9 25.33 9.99 52.66
N ILE A 10 25.12 8.77 52.15
CA ILE A 10 25.77 7.54 52.64
C ILE A 10 27.09 7.32 51.90
N LEU A 11 28.14 6.93 52.63
CA LEU A 11 29.41 6.45 52.10
C LEU A 11 29.19 5.06 51.45
N LYS A 12 29.44 4.94 50.15
CA LYS A 12 29.28 3.69 49.41
C LYS A 12 30.52 3.39 48.57
N ASN A 13 30.69 2.13 48.19
CA ASN A 13 31.76 1.73 47.28
C ASN A 13 31.64 2.42 45.91
N SER A 14 32.76 2.77 45.26
CA SER A 14 32.80 3.37 43.93
C SER A 14 31.98 2.63 42.85
N ASN A 15 31.83 1.31 42.97
CA ASN A 15 31.15 0.47 41.98
C ASN A 15 29.64 0.76 41.84
N VAL A 16 29.02 1.35 42.86
CA VAL A 16 27.59 1.69 42.82
C VAL A 16 27.29 3.07 42.19
N PHE A 17 28.33 3.74 41.67
CA PHE A 17 28.21 5.01 40.98
C PHE A 17 28.40 4.79 39.47
N GLY A 18 27.47 5.30 38.66
CA GLY A 18 27.61 5.24 37.20
C GLY A 18 28.78 6.09 36.70
N LYS A 19 29.34 5.74 35.53
CA LYS A 19 30.41 6.51 34.90
C LYS A 19 29.94 7.91 34.46
N SER A 20 30.83 8.88 34.59
CA SER A 20 30.63 10.28 34.16
C SER A 20 31.93 10.83 33.61
N LYS A 21 31.92 11.27 32.35
CA LYS A 21 33.10 11.86 31.69
C LYS A 21 33.48 13.24 32.24
N ASN A 22 32.54 13.90 32.92
CA ASN A 22 32.68 15.29 33.34
C ASN A 22 33.08 15.43 34.83
N SER A 23 33.25 14.32 35.55
CA SER A 23 33.67 14.36 36.95
C SER A 23 35.16 14.04 37.07
N LYS A 24 35.84 14.70 38.03
CA LYS A 24 37.28 14.51 38.29
C LYS A 24 37.66 13.05 38.57
N ASP A 25 36.78 12.29 39.21
CA ASP A 25 36.99 10.88 39.56
C ASP A 25 36.35 9.90 38.55
N GLY A 26 35.79 10.39 37.44
CA GLY A 26 35.13 9.57 36.42
C GLY A 26 33.79 8.96 36.85
N LEU A 27 33.32 9.25 38.07
CA LEU A 27 32.09 8.69 38.65
C LEU A 27 31.04 9.78 38.92
N ARG A 28 29.77 9.42 38.75
CA ARG A 28 28.63 10.29 39.12
C ARG A 28 28.66 10.62 40.62
N ASN A 29 28.05 11.74 40.98
CA ASN A 29 27.96 12.20 42.38
C ASN A 29 26.84 11.51 43.16
N GLU A 30 25.82 10.99 42.46
CA GLU A 30 24.69 10.23 43.02
C GLU A 30 24.85 8.73 42.74
N CYS A 31 24.45 7.89 43.70
CA CYS A 31 24.49 6.44 43.54
C CYS A 31 23.37 5.93 42.63
N ASN A 32 23.54 4.71 42.10
CA ASN A 32 22.59 4.10 41.17
C ASN A 32 21.17 3.97 41.76
N ASP A 33 21.04 3.72 43.05
CA ASP A 33 19.74 3.58 43.74
C ASP A 33 18.96 4.89 43.73
N CYS A 34 19.58 5.98 44.21
CA CYS A 34 18.97 7.31 44.21
C CYS A 34 18.60 7.76 42.79
N ARG A 35 19.41 7.40 41.78
CA ARG A 35 19.10 7.68 40.38
C ARG A 35 17.90 6.88 39.87
N LYS A 36 17.80 5.60 40.25
CA LYS A 36 16.68 4.72 39.90
C LYS A 36 15.39 5.22 40.54
N GLU A 37 15.46 5.64 41.80
CA GLU A 37 14.34 6.21 42.55
C GLU A 37 13.88 7.54 41.93
N TYR A 38 14.81 8.45 41.62
CA TYR A 38 14.49 9.69 40.90
C TYR A 38 13.84 9.44 39.54
N ARG A 39 14.36 8.48 38.75
CA ARG A 39 13.73 8.11 37.46
C ARG A 39 12.33 7.54 37.64
N LYS A 40 12.07 6.81 38.73
CA LYS A 40 10.77 6.25 39.03
C LYS A 40 9.79 7.35 39.44
N SER A 41 10.19 8.25 40.34
CA SER A 41 9.35 9.37 40.80
C SER A 41 9.09 10.40 39.70
N ALA A 42 10.10 10.70 38.86
CA ALA A 42 9.96 11.61 37.72
C ALA A 42 9.47 10.94 36.43
N SER A 43 9.04 9.66 36.48
CA SER A 43 8.71 8.87 35.28
C SER A 43 7.68 9.55 34.37
N LEU A 44 6.61 10.09 34.97
CA LEU A 44 5.57 10.82 34.24
C LEU A 44 6.11 12.11 33.61
N GLN A 45 6.81 12.94 34.39
CA GLN A 45 7.41 14.19 33.91
C GLN A 45 8.42 13.95 32.78
N ILE A 46 9.21 12.87 32.85
CA ILE A 46 10.14 12.49 31.79
C ILE A 46 9.39 12.09 30.52
N LYS A 47 8.32 11.29 30.64
CA LYS A 47 7.47 10.90 29.50
C LYS A 47 6.82 12.12 28.86
N ASP A 48 6.32 13.06 29.66
CA ASP A 48 5.68 14.27 29.16
C ASP A 48 6.66 15.16 28.40
N LYS A 49 7.86 15.39 28.94
CA LYS A 49 8.91 16.13 28.24
C LYS A 49 9.33 15.45 26.93
N GLN A 50 9.43 14.12 26.91
CA GLN A 50 9.76 13.37 25.69
C GLN A 50 8.64 13.49 24.64
N ARG A 51 7.38 13.41 25.08
CA ARG A 51 6.21 13.60 24.22
C ARG A 51 6.18 15.01 23.64
N GLU A 52 6.39 16.02 24.46
CA GLU A 52 6.43 17.42 24.03
C GLU A 52 7.55 17.67 23.01
N TYR A 53 8.76 17.14 23.28
CA TYR A 53 9.87 17.20 22.34
C TYR A 53 9.52 16.51 21.01
N TYR A 54 8.94 15.31 21.07
CA TYR A 54 8.55 14.57 19.87
C TYR A 54 7.50 15.34 19.05
N GLU A 55 6.46 15.89 19.69
CA GLU A 55 5.42 16.64 18.97
C GLU A 55 5.97 17.93 18.36
N LYS A 56 6.81 18.69 19.09
CA LYS A 56 7.49 19.89 18.56
C LYS A 56 8.40 19.59 17.37
N ASN A 57 9.03 18.41 17.34
CA ASN A 57 10.03 18.05 16.32
C ASN A 57 9.54 16.99 15.32
N LYS A 58 8.26 16.64 15.34
CA LYS A 58 7.70 15.48 14.64
C LYS A 58 8.01 15.45 13.15
N VAL A 59 7.83 16.59 12.48
CA VAL A 59 8.06 16.73 11.03
C VAL A 59 9.54 16.55 10.72
N TYR A 60 10.40 17.27 11.43
CA TYR A 60 11.85 17.17 11.30
C TYR A 60 12.36 15.74 11.55
N LEU A 61 11.94 15.11 12.65
CA LEU A 61 12.34 13.74 13.00
C LEU A 61 11.88 12.73 11.96
N LYS A 62 10.68 12.89 11.39
CA LYS A 62 10.19 12.02 10.32
C LYS A 62 11.05 12.15 9.06
N GLU A 63 11.40 13.36 8.67
CA GLU A 63 12.22 13.60 7.49
C GLU A 63 13.64 13.06 7.66
N GLN A 64 14.28 13.36 8.80
CA GLN A 64 15.61 12.80 9.10
C GLN A 64 15.60 11.27 9.13
N ASN A 65 14.56 10.65 9.70
CA ASN A 65 14.41 9.20 9.69
C ASN A 65 14.20 8.64 8.28
N LYS A 66 13.50 9.36 7.40
CA LYS A 66 13.33 8.98 5.99
C LYS A 66 14.67 8.99 5.27
N ILE A 67 15.42 10.08 5.37
CA ILE A 67 16.76 10.23 4.79
C ILE A 67 17.69 9.12 5.31
N TYR A 68 17.68 8.85 6.62
CA TYR A 68 18.48 7.77 7.20
C TYR A 68 18.11 6.40 6.63
N ARG A 69 16.80 6.09 6.52
CA ARG A 69 16.31 4.82 5.96
C ARG A 69 16.69 4.65 4.49
N GLU A 70 16.66 5.73 3.71
CA GLU A 70 17.04 5.71 2.29
C GLU A 70 18.55 5.50 2.14
N LYS A 71 19.38 6.29 2.85
CA LYS A 71 20.84 6.16 2.83
C LYS A 71 21.33 4.79 3.29
N ASN A 72 20.65 4.18 4.28
CA ASN A 72 21.06 2.90 4.87
C ASN A 72 20.19 1.73 4.39
N LYS A 73 19.44 1.87 3.29
CA LYS A 73 18.46 0.88 2.83
C LYS A 73 19.07 -0.51 2.62
N SER A 74 20.25 -0.58 2.01
CA SER A 74 20.96 -1.85 1.75
C SER A 74 21.37 -2.54 3.05
N ILE A 75 22.01 -1.81 3.96
CA ILE A 75 22.47 -2.31 5.26
C ILE A 75 21.30 -2.80 6.11
N ILE A 76 20.23 -2.01 6.20
CA ILE A 76 19.02 -2.37 6.95
C ILE A 76 18.40 -3.65 6.37
N ASN A 77 18.35 -3.78 5.05
CA ASN A 77 17.80 -4.98 4.40
C ASN A 77 18.68 -6.22 4.65
N LEU A 78 20.00 -6.07 4.63
CA LEU A 78 20.94 -7.15 4.94
C LEU A 78 20.77 -7.63 6.38
N GLN A 79 20.79 -6.71 7.36
CA GLN A 79 20.57 -7.03 8.77
C GLN A 79 19.22 -7.72 9.02
N ARG A 80 18.15 -7.27 8.34
CA ARG A 80 16.84 -7.93 8.41
C ARG A 80 16.86 -9.33 7.84
N LYS A 81 17.59 -9.56 6.75
CA LYS A 81 17.75 -10.87 6.12
C LYS A 81 18.52 -11.82 7.05
N GLU A 82 19.64 -11.36 7.60
CA GLU A 82 20.45 -12.13 8.56
C GLU A 82 19.65 -12.49 9.80
N TYR A 83 18.93 -11.54 10.40
CA TYR A 83 18.07 -11.80 11.55
C TYR A 83 16.98 -12.84 11.25
N ARG A 84 16.31 -12.75 10.10
CA ARG A 84 15.29 -13.72 9.69
C ARG A 84 15.84 -15.11 9.36
N ASN A 85 17.12 -15.20 9.01
CA ASN A 85 17.79 -16.45 8.65
C ASN A 85 18.27 -17.25 9.87
N ARG A 86 18.24 -16.67 11.07
CA ARG A 86 18.56 -17.38 12.31
C ARG A 86 17.52 -18.47 12.58
N GLU A 87 17.96 -19.64 13.02
CA GLU A 87 17.11 -20.82 13.08
C GLU A 87 15.98 -20.66 14.11
N GLU A 88 16.28 -20.06 15.26
CA GLU A 88 15.29 -19.74 16.30
C GLU A 88 14.19 -18.81 15.78
N ILE A 89 14.53 -17.90 14.87
CA ILE A 89 13.58 -16.96 14.27
C ILE A 89 12.71 -17.66 13.23
N LYS A 90 13.27 -18.57 12.42
CA LYS A 90 12.48 -19.36 11.47
C LYS A 90 11.44 -20.23 12.18
N ASP A 91 11.85 -20.92 13.25
CA ASP A 91 10.95 -21.75 14.04
C ASP A 91 9.88 -20.93 14.76
N TYR A 92 10.26 -19.76 15.28
CA TYR A 92 9.31 -18.81 15.83
C TYR A 92 8.27 -18.36 14.79
N ILE A 93 8.70 -17.99 13.58
CA ILE A 93 7.82 -17.57 12.48
C ILE A 93 6.87 -18.71 12.10
N LYS A 94 7.37 -19.93 11.95
CA LYS A 94 6.58 -21.12 11.61
C LYS A 94 5.51 -21.42 12.67
N THR A 95 5.89 -21.34 13.94
CA THR A 95 4.98 -21.55 15.08
C THR A 95 3.89 -20.49 15.09
N LYS A 96 4.28 -19.21 14.99
CA LYS A 96 3.32 -18.10 14.95
C LYS A 96 2.42 -18.18 13.72
N GLN A 97 2.92 -18.59 12.57
CA GLN A 97 2.09 -18.75 11.37
C GLN A 97 0.98 -19.80 11.56
N LYS A 98 1.27 -20.90 12.26
CA LYS A 98 0.24 -21.90 12.63
C LYS A 98 -0.82 -21.33 13.57
N GLU A 99 -0.40 -20.55 14.57
CA GLU A 99 -1.30 -19.88 15.53
C GLU A 99 -2.17 -18.81 14.84
N TYR A 100 -1.60 -18.01 13.94
CA TYR A 100 -2.32 -16.95 13.23
C TYR A 100 -3.21 -17.46 12.09
N LEU A 101 -2.96 -18.66 11.55
CA LEU A 101 -3.74 -19.22 10.45
C LEU A 101 -5.25 -19.32 10.76
N PRO A 102 -5.72 -19.91 11.87
CA PRO A 102 -7.15 -19.97 12.19
C PRO A 102 -7.75 -18.57 12.37
N ILE A 103 -7.05 -17.66 13.05
CA ILE A 103 -7.49 -16.27 13.25
C ILE A 103 -7.66 -15.57 11.90
N ARG A 104 -6.71 -15.74 10.98
CA ARG A 104 -6.77 -15.19 9.63
C ARG A 104 -7.93 -15.78 8.83
N LYS A 105 -8.15 -17.10 8.92
CA LYS A 105 -9.27 -17.77 8.24
C LYS A 105 -10.61 -17.22 8.72
N GLU A 106 -10.80 -17.08 10.03
CA GLU A 106 -12.05 -16.54 10.58
C GLU A 106 -12.24 -15.06 10.20
N LYS A 107 -11.17 -14.25 10.27
CA LYS A 107 -11.21 -12.86 9.83
C LYS A 107 -11.61 -12.73 8.36
N ILE A 108 -11.07 -13.57 7.48
CA ILE A 108 -11.45 -13.59 6.05
C ILE A 108 -12.91 -14.00 5.87
N LYS A 109 -13.38 -15.01 6.62
CA LYS A 109 -14.78 -15.46 6.59
C LYS A 109 -15.73 -14.34 7.03
N GLU A 110 -15.41 -13.62 8.09
CA GLU A 110 -16.19 -12.47 8.56
C GLU A 110 -16.13 -11.29 7.55
N LEU A 111 -14.97 -11.02 6.95
CA LEU A 111 -14.86 -10.02 5.88
C LEU A 111 -15.73 -10.35 4.67
N ARG A 112 -15.85 -11.63 4.28
CA ARG A 112 -16.74 -12.05 3.19
C ARG A 112 -18.23 -11.82 3.50
N LYS A 113 -18.62 -11.89 4.77
CA LYS A 113 -20.00 -11.64 5.20
C LYS A 113 -20.31 -10.14 5.27
N THR A 114 -19.37 -9.38 5.83
CA THR A 114 -19.57 -7.97 6.20
C THR A 114 -19.21 -6.99 5.09
N ASN A 115 -18.23 -7.32 4.24
CA ASN A 115 -17.73 -6.42 3.21
C ASN A 115 -18.05 -6.99 1.81
N LEU A 116 -19.10 -6.46 1.21
CA LEU A 116 -19.54 -6.84 -0.14
C LEU A 116 -18.45 -6.59 -1.19
N ASN A 117 -17.73 -5.46 -1.11
CA ASN A 117 -16.68 -5.14 -2.07
C ASN A 117 -15.52 -6.14 -2.02
N PHE A 118 -15.13 -6.56 -0.81
CA PHE A 118 -14.14 -7.61 -0.59
C PHE A 118 -14.61 -8.93 -1.20
N LYS A 119 -15.83 -9.38 -0.84
CA LYS A 119 -16.46 -10.61 -1.35
C LYS A 119 -16.50 -10.63 -2.88
N MET A 120 -17.00 -9.56 -3.48
CA MET A 120 -17.09 -9.42 -4.93
C MET A 120 -15.70 -9.50 -5.56
N SER A 121 -14.73 -8.73 -5.05
CA SER A 121 -13.38 -8.77 -5.60
C SER A 121 -12.72 -10.16 -5.57
N GLU A 122 -12.98 -10.98 -4.54
CA GLU A 122 -12.49 -12.37 -4.47
C GLU A 122 -13.17 -13.27 -5.50
N ILE A 123 -14.51 -13.22 -5.57
CA ILE A 123 -15.29 -14.01 -6.53
C ILE A 123 -14.81 -13.72 -7.94
N LEU A 124 -14.65 -12.44 -8.26
CA LEU A 124 -14.44 -12.00 -9.63
C LEU A 124 -13.06 -12.38 -10.16
N ARG A 125 -12.02 -12.24 -9.35
CA ARG A 125 -10.68 -12.78 -9.69
C ARG A 125 -10.73 -14.28 -9.91
N SER A 126 -11.41 -15.03 -9.02
CA SER A 126 -11.56 -16.48 -9.16
C SER A 126 -12.26 -16.87 -10.46
N LYS A 127 -13.28 -16.12 -10.88
CA LYS A 127 -14.05 -16.39 -12.11
C LYS A 127 -13.22 -16.12 -13.37
N ILE A 128 -12.44 -15.04 -13.41
CA ILE A 128 -11.51 -14.77 -14.52
C ILE A 128 -10.54 -15.94 -14.70
N HIS A 129 -9.92 -16.41 -13.62
CA HIS A 129 -9.02 -17.57 -13.69
C HIS A 129 -9.71 -18.84 -14.20
N LYS A 130 -10.95 -19.10 -13.79
CA LYS A 130 -11.73 -20.24 -14.30
C LYS A 130 -11.99 -20.14 -15.80
N ILE A 131 -12.37 -18.95 -16.27
CA ILE A 131 -12.65 -18.72 -17.70
C ILE A 131 -11.40 -18.95 -18.54
N LEU A 132 -10.24 -18.44 -18.10
CA LEU A 132 -8.96 -18.68 -18.80
C LEU A 132 -8.59 -20.16 -18.89
N ASN A 133 -8.98 -20.95 -17.90
CA ASN A 133 -8.81 -22.40 -17.86
C ASN A 133 -9.95 -23.16 -18.55
N ASN A 134 -10.63 -22.53 -19.51
CA ASN A 134 -11.72 -23.09 -20.32
C ASN A 134 -12.94 -23.58 -19.52
N GLN A 135 -13.17 -23.09 -18.30
CA GLN A 135 -14.34 -23.47 -17.52
C GLN A 135 -15.52 -22.53 -17.76
N THR A 136 -16.73 -23.08 -17.88
CA THR A 136 -17.95 -22.29 -18.01
C THR A 136 -18.26 -21.57 -16.70
N THR A 137 -18.63 -20.29 -16.79
CA THR A 137 -19.08 -19.52 -15.63
C THR A 137 -20.19 -18.56 -16.02
N SER A 138 -21.08 -18.27 -15.07
CA SER A 138 -22.12 -17.24 -15.24
C SER A 138 -21.57 -15.82 -15.44
N TYR A 139 -20.26 -15.62 -15.25
CA TYR A 139 -19.58 -14.33 -15.32
C TYR A 139 -19.02 -14.02 -16.72
N SER A 140 -19.17 -14.93 -17.70
CA SER A 140 -18.80 -14.68 -19.10
C SER A 140 -19.46 -13.41 -19.65
N LYS A 141 -20.73 -13.17 -19.27
CA LYS A 141 -21.47 -11.94 -19.64
C LYS A 141 -20.82 -10.66 -19.12
N LEU A 142 -20.19 -10.70 -17.93
CA LEU A 142 -19.53 -9.53 -17.34
C LEU A 142 -18.17 -9.24 -17.99
N ILE A 143 -17.50 -10.26 -18.53
CA ILE A 143 -16.28 -10.05 -19.32
C ILE A 143 -16.59 -9.32 -20.62
N GLY A 144 -17.77 -9.56 -21.21
CA GLY A 144 -18.24 -8.85 -22.41
C GLY A 144 -17.57 -9.30 -23.71
N CYS A 145 -16.90 -10.46 -23.70
CA CYS A 145 -16.39 -11.13 -24.90
C CYS A 145 -16.31 -12.64 -24.69
N ASP A 146 -16.07 -13.39 -25.77
CA ASP A 146 -15.75 -14.80 -25.67
C ASP A 146 -14.30 -15.03 -25.19
N LEU A 147 -13.98 -16.30 -24.92
CA LEU A 147 -12.68 -16.71 -24.40
C LEU A 147 -11.54 -16.49 -25.40
N ASN A 148 -11.76 -16.73 -26.69
CA ASN A 148 -10.73 -16.58 -27.72
C ASN A 148 -10.41 -15.09 -27.92
N TRP A 149 -11.43 -14.24 -27.87
CA TRP A 149 -11.27 -12.80 -27.86
C TRP A 149 -10.46 -12.31 -26.66
N LEU A 150 -10.78 -12.80 -25.45
CA LEU A 150 -10.04 -12.44 -24.24
C LEU A 150 -8.57 -12.87 -24.32
N LYS A 151 -8.29 -14.09 -24.79
CA LYS A 151 -6.91 -14.57 -24.98
C LYS A 151 -6.17 -13.71 -25.99
N SER A 152 -6.78 -13.44 -27.14
CA SER A 152 -6.20 -12.58 -28.19
C SER A 152 -5.92 -11.16 -27.69
N TRP A 153 -6.81 -10.61 -26.84
CA TRP A 153 -6.63 -9.29 -26.23
C TRP A 153 -5.42 -9.26 -25.29
N LEU A 154 -5.27 -10.28 -24.45
CA LEU A 154 -4.13 -10.38 -23.53
C LEU A 154 -2.82 -10.58 -24.30
N GLU A 155 -2.81 -11.48 -25.30
CA GLU A 155 -1.65 -11.72 -26.16
C GLU A 155 -1.23 -10.47 -26.95
N PHE A 156 -2.19 -9.68 -27.46
CA PHE A 156 -1.92 -8.40 -28.12
C PHE A 156 -1.17 -7.41 -27.23
N ARG A 157 -1.24 -7.60 -25.91
CA ARG A 157 -0.66 -6.74 -24.88
C ARG A 157 0.57 -7.34 -24.21
N PHE A 158 1.02 -8.53 -24.62
CA PHE A 158 2.23 -9.16 -24.10
C PHE A 158 3.47 -8.33 -24.42
N ASP A 159 4.42 -8.35 -23.50
CA ASP A 159 5.80 -7.96 -23.80
C ASP A 159 6.57 -9.16 -24.38
N GLU A 160 7.85 -8.95 -24.70
CA GLU A 160 8.75 -9.97 -25.26
C GLU A 160 8.97 -11.19 -24.34
N ASN A 161 8.69 -11.05 -23.04
CA ASN A 161 8.92 -12.06 -22.01
C ASN A 161 7.63 -12.79 -21.59
N MET A 162 6.45 -12.33 -22.03
CA MET A 162 5.16 -12.91 -21.64
C MET A 162 4.71 -14.01 -22.60
N ASN A 163 4.29 -15.14 -22.05
CA ASN A 163 3.61 -16.21 -22.78
C ASN A 163 2.64 -16.97 -21.86
N TRP A 164 1.81 -17.85 -22.40
CA TRP A 164 0.83 -18.57 -21.56
C TRP A 164 1.46 -19.56 -20.58
N GLU A 165 2.65 -20.10 -20.87
CA GLU A 165 3.34 -21.05 -19.99
C GLU A 165 3.82 -20.38 -18.70
N ASN A 166 4.17 -19.10 -18.76
CA ASN A 166 4.61 -18.33 -17.61
C ASN A 166 3.50 -17.46 -16.97
N PHE A 167 2.23 -17.76 -17.28
CA PHE A 167 1.09 -17.16 -16.60
C PHE A 167 1.04 -17.55 -15.12
N GLY A 168 0.85 -16.56 -14.25
CA GLY A 168 0.82 -16.72 -12.79
C GLY A 168 2.21 -16.68 -12.13
N SER A 169 3.27 -17.07 -12.86
CA SER A 169 4.66 -17.02 -12.40
C SER A 169 5.35 -15.71 -12.80
N TYR A 170 5.42 -15.39 -14.09
CA TYR A 170 6.02 -14.17 -14.61
C TYR A 170 5.02 -13.02 -14.67
N TRP A 171 3.85 -13.24 -15.27
CA TRP A 171 2.82 -12.21 -15.43
C TRP A 171 1.47 -12.65 -14.87
N GLN A 172 0.61 -11.66 -14.61
CA GLN A 172 -0.71 -11.84 -14.03
C GLN A 172 -1.68 -10.87 -14.71
N ILE A 173 -2.99 -11.16 -14.61
CA ILE A 173 -4.01 -10.21 -15.04
C ILE A 173 -4.13 -9.09 -14.00
N ASP A 174 -3.92 -7.87 -14.43
CA ASP A 174 -4.18 -6.64 -13.69
C ASP A 174 -5.46 -5.96 -14.18
N HIS A 175 -6.05 -5.15 -13.30
CA HIS A 175 -7.16 -4.26 -13.64
C HIS A 175 -6.63 -2.83 -13.81
N ILE A 176 -6.80 -2.27 -15.00
CA ILE A 176 -6.30 -0.93 -15.37
C ILE A 176 -6.90 0.12 -14.44
N LEU A 177 -8.23 0.13 -14.34
CA LEU A 177 -8.97 0.76 -13.26
C LEU A 177 -9.00 -0.20 -12.06
N PRO A 178 -8.42 0.18 -10.91
CA PRO A 178 -8.19 -0.74 -9.82
C PRO A 178 -9.52 -1.15 -9.14
N ILE A 179 -9.68 -2.44 -8.86
CA ILE A 179 -10.92 -3.03 -8.29
C ILE A 179 -11.40 -2.29 -7.04
N ASN A 180 -10.48 -1.84 -6.18
CA ASN A 180 -10.82 -1.17 -4.93
C ASN A 180 -11.38 0.25 -5.12
N GLY A 181 -11.29 0.80 -6.34
CA GLY A 181 -11.94 2.07 -6.68
C GLY A 181 -13.45 1.92 -6.90
N PHE A 182 -13.92 0.72 -7.20
CA PHE A 182 -15.32 0.44 -7.48
C PHE A 182 -16.10 0.20 -6.19
N ASP A 183 -17.34 0.67 -6.19
CA ASP A 183 -18.35 0.23 -5.24
C ASP A 183 -19.33 -0.68 -5.98
N PHE A 184 -19.44 -1.93 -5.51
CA PHE A 184 -20.28 -2.96 -6.09
C PHE A 184 -21.65 -3.07 -5.41
N LYS A 185 -21.90 -2.29 -4.35
CA LYS A 185 -23.20 -2.29 -3.68
C LYS A 185 -24.27 -1.75 -4.62
N ASN A 186 -25.20 -2.62 -5.04
CA ASN A 186 -26.32 -2.30 -5.92
C ASN A 186 -25.92 -1.53 -7.21
N ASN A 187 -24.69 -1.75 -7.69
CA ASN A 187 -24.15 -1.03 -8.84
C ASN A 187 -23.65 -2.03 -9.89
N GLU A 188 -24.55 -2.39 -10.81
CA GLU A 188 -24.26 -3.33 -11.90
C GLU A 188 -23.26 -2.74 -12.91
N ILE A 189 -23.30 -1.42 -13.14
CA ILE A 189 -22.39 -0.71 -14.04
C ILE A 189 -20.94 -0.83 -13.53
N SER A 190 -20.71 -0.62 -12.23
CA SER A 190 -19.39 -0.84 -11.61
C SER A 190 -18.87 -2.26 -11.83
N GLN A 191 -19.75 -3.27 -11.77
CA GLN A 191 -19.35 -4.66 -12.04
C GLN A 191 -18.98 -4.82 -13.51
N LYS A 192 -19.83 -4.36 -14.44
CA LYS A 192 -19.56 -4.41 -15.88
C LYS A 192 -18.23 -3.75 -16.22
N ILE A 193 -18.02 -2.49 -15.83
CA ILE A 193 -16.77 -1.76 -16.09
C ILE A 193 -15.56 -2.49 -15.50
N CYS A 194 -15.67 -2.98 -14.26
CA CYS A 194 -14.53 -3.57 -13.58
C CYS A 194 -14.05 -4.87 -14.26
N PHE A 195 -14.96 -5.74 -14.72
CA PHE A 195 -14.62 -7.08 -15.24
C PHE A 195 -14.57 -7.19 -16.75
N HIS A 196 -15.01 -6.15 -17.45
CA HIS A 196 -14.97 -6.14 -18.88
C HIS A 196 -13.54 -6.28 -19.39
N TRP A 197 -13.35 -7.01 -20.48
CA TRP A 197 -12.03 -7.31 -21.04
C TRP A 197 -11.20 -6.05 -21.31
N THR A 198 -11.85 -4.92 -21.65
CA THR A 198 -11.16 -3.64 -21.87
C THR A 198 -10.51 -3.07 -20.61
N ASN A 199 -10.90 -3.50 -19.41
CA ASN A 199 -10.26 -3.10 -18.15
C ASN A 199 -9.18 -4.08 -17.69
N LEU A 200 -8.98 -5.19 -18.40
CA LEU A 200 -8.00 -6.21 -18.08
C LEU A 200 -6.73 -6.00 -18.90
N GLN A 201 -5.57 -6.21 -18.28
CA GLN A 201 -4.28 -6.21 -18.98
C GLN A 201 -3.33 -7.24 -18.38
N PRO A 202 -2.39 -7.78 -19.17
CA PRO A 202 -1.25 -8.49 -18.62
C PRO A 202 -0.28 -7.47 -17.98
N LEU A 203 0.25 -7.81 -16.81
CA LEU A 203 1.40 -7.11 -16.20
C LEU A 203 2.33 -8.14 -15.59
N SER A 204 3.64 -7.86 -15.59
CA SER A 204 4.56 -8.70 -14.82
C SER A 204 4.14 -8.71 -13.34
N ALA A 205 4.36 -9.82 -12.65
CA ALA A 205 4.03 -9.97 -11.23
C ALA A 205 4.75 -8.91 -10.37
N PHE A 206 5.90 -8.42 -10.83
CA PHE A 206 6.63 -7.33 -10.20
C PHE A 206 5.91 -5.98 -10.37
N GLU A 207 5.58 -5.59 -11.60
CA GLU A 207 4.91 -4.33 -11.89
C GLU A 207 3.50 -4.29 -11.29
N ASN A 208 2.75 -5.39 -11.37
CA ASN A 208 1.44 -5.50 -10.76
C ASN A 208 1.48 -5.22 -9.24
N ARG A 209 2.50 -5.76 -8.54
CA ARG A 209 2.74 -5.45 -7.12
C ARG A 209 3.12 -3.98 -6.88
N GLN A 210 3.90 -3.36 -7.77
CA GLN A 210 4.29 -1.96 -7.65
C GLN A 210 3.14 -0.98 -7.94
N LYS A 211 2.29 -1.30 -8.92
CA LYS A 211 1.08 -0.56 -9.26
C LYS A 211 0.08 -0.62 -8.11
N SER A 212 -0.09 -1.80 -7.49
CA SER A 212 -0.98 -2.00 -6.35
C SER A 212 -2.40 -1.48 -6.67
N ASN A 213 -2.94 -0.58 -5.86
CA ASN A 213 -4.26 0.02 -6.04
C ASN A 213 -4.25 1.42 -6.66
N LYS A 214 -3.13 1.83 -7.27
CA LYS A 214 -2.99 3.16 -7.85
C LYS A 214 -3.79 3.28 -9.14
N LEU A 215 -4.54 4.36 -9.25
CA LEU A 215 -5.16 4.80 -10.50
C LEU A 215 -4.15 5.61 -11.30
N LEU A 216 -3.64 5.03 -12.39
CA LEU A 216 -2.64 5.67 -13.26
C LEU A 216 -3.32 6.14 -14.54
N LEU A 217 -3.59 7.44 -14.67
CA LEU A 217 -4.36 7.98 -15.81
C LEU A 217 -3.71 7.68 -17.16
N HIS A 218 -2.39 7.77 -17.25
CA HIS A 218 -1.67 7.44 -18.48
C HIS A 218 -1.86 5.97 -18.89
N TYR A 219 -1.96 5.02 -17.94
CA TYR A 219 -2.27 3.62 -18.26
C TYR A 219 -3.68 3.49 -18.85
N TYR A 220 -4.64 4.22 -18.28
CA TYR A 220 -6.02 4.20 -18.75
C TYR A 220 -6.18 4.84 -20.14
N PHE A 221 -5.55 5.98 -20.41
CA PHE A 221 -5.61 6.60 -21.75
C PHE A 221 -4.91 5.75 -22.81
N ASN A 222 -3.73 5.20 -22.49
CA ASN A 222 -3.04 4.25 -23.38
C ASN A 222 -3.91 3.02 -23.65
N ASN A 223 -4.68 2.58 -22.67
CA ASN A 223 -5.60 1.48 -22.83
C ASN A 223 -6.73 1.77 -23.83
N ILE A 224 -7.32 2.97 -23.83
CA ILE A 224 -8.34 3.35 -24.81
C ILE A 224 -7.78 3.23 -26.24
N VAL A 225 -6.55 3.70 -26.45
CA VAL A 225 -5.85 3.59 -27.74
C VAL A 225 -5.63 2.12 -28.11
N ASN A 226 -5.21 1.28 -27.15
CA ASN A 226 -5.01 -0.14 -27.38
C ASN A 226 -6.30 -0.87 -27.73
N VAL A 227 -7.42 -0.56 -27.06
CA VAL A 227 -8.74 -1.13 -27.38
C VAL A 227 -9.11 -0.80 -28.83
N ASN A 228 -8.91 0.46 -29.25
CA ASN A 228 -9.21 0.87 -30.62
C ASN A 228 -8.32 0.14 -31.65
N ARG A 229 -7.01 0.05 -31.38
CA ARG A 229 -6.06 -0.67 -32.25
C ARG A 229 -6.41 -2.15 -32.37
N PHE A 230 -6.77 -2.80 -31.26
CA PHE A 230 -7.16 -4.20 -31.24
C PHE A 230 -8.44 -4.44 -32.03
N ASN A 231 -9.50 -3.67 -31.76
CA ASN A 231 -10.75 -3.73 -32.52
C ASN A 231 -10.52 -3.54 -34.03
N THR A 232 -9.67 -2.56 -34.40
CA THR A 232 -9.29 -2.31 -35.80
C THR A 232 -8.55 -3.50 -36.42
N LYS A 233 -7.57 -4.06 -35.71
CA LYS A 233 -6.78 -5.23 -36.17
C LYS A 233 -7.66 -6.43 -36.50
N TYR A 234 -8.65 -6.71 -35.65
CA TYR A 234 -9.54 -7.87 -35.82
C TYR A 234 -10.85 -7.54 -36.55
N LYS A 235 -11.06 -6.28 -36.97
CA LYS A 235 -12.27 -5.80 -37.64
C LYS A 235 -13.56 -6.12 -36.85
N GLN A 236 -13.48 -6.08 -35.53
CA GLN A 236 -14.64 -6.19 -34.65
C GLN A 236 -14.69 -4.94 -33.79
N PHE A 237 -15.88 -4.39 -33.58
CA PHE A 237 -16.06 -3.12 -32.87
C PHE A 237 -16.79 -3.33 -31.54
N ILE A 238 -16.23 -4.18 -30.68
CA ILE A 238 -16.85 -4.52 -29.40
C ILE A 238 -16.28 -3.70 -28.24
N GLY A 239 -17.08 -3.53 -27.18
CA GLY A 239 -16.63 -2.91 -25.93
C GLY A 239 -16.66 -1.37 -25.86
N TYR A 240 -16.99 -0.66 -26.95
CA TYR A 240 -17.02 0.81 -26.96
C TYR A 240 -17.97 1.41 -25.93
N GLN A 241 -19.14 0.81 -25.74
CA GLN A 241 -20.10 1.26 -24.71
C GLN A 241 -19.46 1.22 -23.32
N VAL A 242 -18.80 0.11 -22.96
CA VAL A 242 -18.16 -0.03 -21.64
C VAL A 242 -16.96 0.90 -21.49
N VAL A 243 -16.21 1.18 -22.57
CA VAL A 243 -15.16 2.19 -22.56
C VAL A 243 -15.75 3.57 -22.23
N ASN A 244 -16.85 3.96 -22.86
CA ASN A 244 -17.52 5.23 -22.57
C ASN A 244 -18.05 5.31 -21.13
N GLU A 245 -18.69 4.24 -20.65
CA GLU A 245 -19.17 4.14 -19.26
C GLU A 245 -18.00 4.21 -18.27
N SER A 246 -16.86 3.59 -18.59
CA SER A 246 -15.65 3.65 -17.76
C SER A 246 -15.04 5.06 -17.71
N LEU A 247 -15.16 5.83 -18.78
CA LEU A 247 -14.70 7.22 -18.84
C LEU A 247 -15.59 8.12 -17.99
N GLN A 248 -16.92 7.92 -18.04
CA GLN A 248 -17.87 8.60 -17.17
C GLN A 248 -17.62 8.27 -15.70
N TRP A 249 -17.39 6.99 -15.38
CA TRP A 249 -17.00 6.55 -14.05
C TRP A 249 -15.70 7.23 -13.58
N LEU A 250 -14.69 7.33 -14.46
CA LEU A 250 -13.43 7.98 -14.12
C LEU A 250 -13.62 9.47 -13.82
N ARG A 251 -14.43 10.18 -14.62
CA ARG A 251 -14.75 11.60 -14.40
C ARG A 251 -15.39 11.84 -13.03
N THR A 252 -16.40 11.03 -12.68
CA THR A 252 -17.06 11.14 -11.36
C THR A 252 -16.10 10.82 -10.22
N LYS A 253 -15.22 9.82 -10.37
CA LYS A 253 -14.22 9.49 -9.35
C LYS A 253 -13.17 10.58 -9.12
N LEU A 254 -12.79 11.29 -10.16
CA LEU A 254 -11.84 12.41 -10.07
C LEU A 254 -12.51 13.73 -9.68
N ARG A 255 -13.84 13.75 -9.48
CA ARG A 255 -14.65 14.96 -9.26
C ARG A 255 -14.49 16.01 -10.35
N TYR A 256 -14.16 15.58 -11.57
CA TYR A 256 -14.00 16.48 -12.70
C TYR A 256 -15.40 16.99 -13.10
N GLY A 257 -15.68 18.27 -12.86
CA GLY A 257 -17.00 18.88 -13.04
C GLY A 257 -17.72 19.28 -11.74
N GLU A 258 -17.17 18.90 -10.57
CA GLU A 258 -17.54 19.48 -9.26
C GLU A 258 -16.44 20.44 -8.81
N ASN A 259 -15.97 21.33 -9.70
CA ASN A 259 -15.17 22.45 -9.22
C ASN A 259 -16.06 23.23 -8.25
N PRO A 260 -15.56 23.61 -7.05
CA PRO A 260 -16.28 24.58 -6.24
C PRO A 260 -16.60 25.76 -7.15
N MET A 261 -17.87 26.18 -7.16
CA MET A 261 -18.22 27.46 -7.77
C MET A 261 -17.23 28.48 -7.23
N ASP A 262 -16.56 29.22 -8.10
CA ASP A 262 -15.83 30.41 -7.68
C ASP A 262 -16.86 31.33 -7.03
N ASN A 263 -16.97 31.25 -5.70
CA ASN A 263 -17.63 32.26 -4.92
C ASN A 263 -16.78 33.50 -5.08
N ASN A 264 -17.20 34.33 -6.03
CA ASN A 264 -16.55 35.55 -6.47
C ASN A 264 -16.71 36.67 -5.41
N ASP A 265 -16.48 36.33 -4.14
CA ASP A 265 -16.45 37.28 -3.03
C ASP A 265 -15.09 37.18 -2.35
N ASN A 266 -14.19 38.04 -2.83
CA ASN A 266 -12.97 38.48 -2.17
C ASN A 266 -11.88 37.42 -1.90
N LYS A 267 -10.96 37.29 -2.87
CA LYS A 267 -9.52 37.51 -2.62
C LYS A 267 -8.75 37.52 -3.94
N ILE A 268 -8.02 38.61 -4.14
CA ILE A 268 -6.96 38.78 -5.14
C ILE A 268 -6.02 37.55 -5.06
N SER A 269 -6.12 36.66 -6.03
CA SER A 269 -5.12 35.63 -6.30
C SER A 269 -4.43 36.01 -7.60
N PHE A 270 -3.11 36.14 -7.54
CA PHE A 270 -2.29 36.36 -8.73
C PHE A 270 -2.40 35.11 -9.60
N GLU A 271 -3.10 35.25 -10.73
CA GLU A 271 -3.23 34.23 -11.75
C GLU A 271 -1.85 33.83 -12.33
N ILE A 272 -1.65 32.52 -12.48
CA ILE A 272 -1.24 31.99 -13.78
C ILE A 272 -2.31 30.95 -14.13
N GLY A 273 -3.44 31.43 -14.63
CA GLY A 273 -4.51 30.61 -15.15
C GLY A 273 -4.16 30.11 -16.54
N ASN A 274 -4.05 28.79 -16.72
CA ASN A 274 -4.23 28.21 -18.04
C ASN A 274 -5.74 28.14 -18.29
N GLN A 275 -6.30 29.17 -18.92
CA GLN A 275 -7.66 29.12 -19.45
C GLN A 275 -7.71 28.02 -20.53
N GLN A 276 -8.52 26.99 -20.30
CA GLN A 276 -8.90 26.08 -21.38
C GLN A 276 -9.82 26.85 -22.33
N PRO A 277 -9.64 26.74 -23.66
CA PRO A 277 -10.57 27.33 -24.61
C PRO A 277 -11.92 26.62 -24.51
N SER A 278 -12.98 27.39 -24.29
CA SER A 278 -14.35 26.98 -24.58
C SER A 278 -14.49 26.76 -26.08
N LEU A 279 -15.28 25.75 -26.47
CA LEU A 279 -15.68 25.47 -27.85
C LEU A 279 -16.23 26.70 -28.56
#